data_AF-A0A426YTF1-F1
#
_entry.id   AF-A0A426YTF1-F1
#
_cell.length_a   1.000
_cell.length_b   1.000
_cell.length_c   1.000
_cell.angle_alpha   90.00
_cell.angle_beta   90.00
_cell.angle_gamma   90.00
#
_symmetry.space_group_name_H-M   'P 1'
#
loop_
_entity.id
_entity.type
_entity.pdbx_description
1 polymer ?
#
loop_
_entity_poly.entity_id
_entity_poly.type
_entity_poly.pdbx_seq_one_letter_code
_entity_poly.pdbx_strand_id
1 'polypeptide(L)'
;MIEPIEESKYEEKDLEYNEEDKEEEPQPADCTVHALADYANPQTMKIRGFLKQQSVTILIDTKSTNNFINSKVATRIMLHIEEYNRFDVKVVDG
;
A
#
# COMPACT_ATOMS: atom_id res chain seq x y z
N MET A 1 -38.40 7.28 -19.33
CA MET A 1 -38.61 6.23 -18.32
C MET A 1 -37.36 5.39 -18.37
N ILE A 2 -36.52 5.45 -17.34
CA ILE A 2 -35.24 4.75 -17.29
C ILE A 2 -35.47 3.54 -16.39
N GLU A 3 -35.16 2.35 -16.88
CA GLU A 3 -35.28 1.10 -16.12
C GLU A 3 -34.17 1.02 -15.05
N PRO A 4 -34.44 0.45 -13.86
CA PRO A 4 -33.40 0.28 -12.85
C PRO A 4 -32.49 -0.89 -13.22
N ILE A 5 -31.17 -0.66 -13.14
CA ILE A 5 -30.15 -1.68 -13.30
C ILE A 5 -30.18 -2.54 -12.03
N GLU A 6 -30.37 -3.85 -12.18
CA GLU A 6 -30.19 -4.80 -11.09
C GLU A 6 -28.71 -4.81 -10.69
N GLU A 7 -28.42 -4.31 -9.48
CA GLU A 7 -27.10 -4.41 -8.87
C GLU A 7 -26.77 -5.89 -8.64
N SER A 8 -25.98 -6.47 -9.53
CA SER A 8 -25.42 -7.81 -9.38
C SER A 8 -24.64 -7.88 -8.07
N LYS A 9 -25.05 -8.77 -7.16
CA LYS A 9 -24.35 -9.05 -5.91
C LYS A 9 -22.92 -9.46 -6.23
N TYR A 10 -21.96 -8.65 -5.77
CA TYR A 10 -20.55 -9.01 -5.81
C TYR A 10 -20.36 -10.19 -4.85
N GLU A 11 -20.16 -11.38 -5.40
CA GLU A 11 -19.71 -12.53 -4.62
C GLU A 11 -18.27 -12.26 -4.18
N GLU A 12 -18.13 -11.84 -2.92
CA GLU A 12 -16.87 -11.72 -2.21
C GLU A 12 -16.31 -13.13 -2.05
N LYS A 13 -15.45 -13.53 -3.00
CA LYS A 13 -14.66 -14.76 -2.88
C LYS A 13 -13.59 -14.51 -1.83
N ASP A 14 -13.87 -14.89 -0.60
CA ASP A 14 -12.87 -15.04 0.46
C ASP A 14 -11.75 -15.94 -0.08
N LEU A 15 -10.63 -15.32 -0.42
CA LEU A 15 -9.40 -16.04 -0.72
C LEU A 15 -8.84 -16.50 0.62
N GLU A 16 -9.08 -17.77 0.94
CA GLU A 16 -8.45 -18.49 2.04
C GLU A 16 -6.93 -18.42 1.84
N TYR A 17 -6.26 -17.56 2.61
CA TYR A 17 -4.81 -17.45 2.65
C TYR A 17 -4.27 -18.72 3.32
N ASN A 18 -3.72 -19.63 2.51
CA ASN A 18 -3.01 -20.80 3.00
C ASN A 18 -1.62 -20.35 3.48
N GLU A 19 -1.48 -20.13 4.79
CA GLU A 19 -0.21 -19.84 5.44
C GLU A 19 0.68 -21.10 5.47
N GLU A 20 1.38 -21.37 4.36
CA GLU A 20 2.57 -22.21 4.41
C GLU A 20 3.71 -21.40 5.05
N ASP A 21 3.74 -21.45 6.38
CA ASP A 21 4.72 -20.83 7.26
C ASP A 21 6.11 -21.45 7.00
N LYS A 22 6.84 -20.86 6.06
CA LYS A 22 8.29 -20.99 5.97
C LYS A 22 8.86 -19.80 6.74
N GLU A 23 9.42 -20.07 7.91
CA GLU A 23 10.24 -19.11 8.66
C GLU A 23 11.49 -18.76 7.84
N GLU A 24 11.33 -17.91 6.84
CA GLU A 24 12.45 -17.19 6.23
C GLU A 24 12.81 -16.03 7.16
N GLU A 25 14.10 -15.93 7.51
CA GLU A 25 14.63 -14.78 8.22
C GLU A 25 14.25 -13.50 7.45
N PRO A 26 13.63 -12.50 8.10
CA PRO A 26 13.04 -11.37 7.40
C PRO A 26 14.13 -10.62 6.62
N GLN A 27 14.07 -10.72 5.29
CA GLN A 27 14.93 -9.93 4.43
C GLN A 27 14.61 -8.45 4.64
N PRO A 28 15.62 -7.56 4.63
CA PRO A 28 15.37 -6.13 4.78
C PRO A 28 14.52 -5.63 3.62
N ALA A 29 13.51 -4.82 3.93
CA ALA A 29 12.69 -4.19 2.91
C ALA A 29 13.45 -3.03 2.25
N ASP A 30 13.37 -2.92 0.94
CA ASP A 30 13.95 -1.80 0.18
C ASP A 30 12.89 -0.72 -0.08
N CYS A 31 13.24 0.55 0.17
CA CYS A 31 12.45 1.72 -0.22
C CYS A 31 13.31 2.87 -0.76
N THR A 32 12.78 3.63 -1.71
CA THR A 32 13.51 4.72 -2.38
C THR A 32 13.26 6.08 -1.70
N VAL A 33 14.33 6.80 -1.30
CA VAL A 33 14.22 8.14 -0.66
C VAL A 33 13.46 9.13 -1.54
N HIS A 34 13.79 9.15 -2.83
CA HIS A 34 13.24 10.11 -3.78
C HIS A 34 11.73 9.97 -3.97
N ALA A 35 11.17 8.78 -3.78
CA ALA A 35 9.73 8.61 -3.74
C ALA A 35 9.14 9.41 -2.56
N LEU A 36 9.69 9.26 -1.36
CA LEU A 36 9.18 9.89 -0.14
C LEU A 36 9.41 11.41 -0.07
N ALA A 37 10.50 11.91 -0.66
CA ALA A 37 10.89 13.32 -0.59
C ALA A 37 10.13 14.24 -1.56
N ASP A 38 9.11 13.73 -2.27
CA ASP A 38 8.33 14.47 -3.29
C ASP A 38 9.21 15.08 -4.41
N TYR A 39 10.46 14.64 -4.55
CA TYR A 39 11.34 15.07 -5.62
C TYR A 39 10.86 14.45 -6.93
N ALA A 40 10.94 15.19 -8.03
CA ALA A 40 10.55 14.71 -9.34
C ALA A 40 11.51 13.60 -9.82
N ASN A 41 11.35 12.38 -9.33
CA ASN A 41 11.99 11.20 -9.87
C ASN A 41 11.16 10.72 -11.07
N PRO A 42 11.69 10.75 -12.31
CA PRO A 42 10.98 10.23 -13.48
C PRO A 42 10.61 8.75 -13.36
N GLN A 43 11.26 8.02 -12.46
CA GLN A 43 11.06 6.59 -12.26
C GLN A 43 9.92 6.26 -11.28
N THR A 44 9.34 7.25 -10.59
CA THR A 44 8.23 7.05 -9.66
C THR A 44 6.96 7.71 -10.19
N MET A 45 5.92 6.93 -10.44
CA MET A 45 4.63 7.47 -10.86
C MET A 45 3.85 7.99 -9.66
N LYS A 46 3.28 9.20 -9.77
CA LYS A 46 2.45 9.82 -8.74
C LYS A 46 1.01 9.87 -9.20
N ILE A 47 0.12 9.24 -8.44
CA ILE A 47 -1.32 9.28 -8.68
C ILE A 47 -2.03 9.90 -7.47
N ARG A 48 -3.13 10.62 -7.73
CA ARG A 48 -4.03 11.11 -6.69
C ARG A 48 -5.26 10.23 -6.66
N GLY A 49 -5.75 9.91 -5.46
CA GLY A 49 -6.92 9.07 -5.28
C GLY A 49 -7.60 9.33 -3.94
N PHE A 50 -8.54 8.46 -3.60
CA PHE A 50 -9.24 8.49 -2.32
C PHE A 50 -9.13 7.13 -1.64
N LEU A 51 -8.86 7.13 -0.33
CA LEU A 51 -8.92 5.95 0.53
C LEU A 51 -9.83 6.26 1.70
N LYS A 52 -10.89 5.46 1.91
CA LYS A 52 -11.95 5.73 2.90
C LYS A 52 -12.44 7.19 2.86
N GLN A 53 -12.77 7.70 1.67
CA GLN A 53 -13.20 9.08 1.40
C GLN A 53 -12.15 10.18 1.67
N GLN A 54 -10.94 9.84 2.10
CA GLN A 54 -9.86 10.80 2.30
C GLN A 54 -8.97 10.87 1.06
N SER A 55 -8.70 12.08 0.58
CA SER A 55 -7.73 12.28 -0.50
C SER A 55 -6.33 11.84 -0.08
N VAL A 56 -5.70 11.02 -0.92
CA VAL A 56 -4.35 10.51 -0.75
C VAL A 56 -3.55 10.65 -2.05
N THR A 57 -2.23 10.72 -1.91
CA THR A 57 -1.30 10.57 -3.03
C THR A 57 -0.64 9.21 -2.89
N ILE A 58 -0.64 8.43 -3.97
CA ILE A 58 0.03 7.14 -4.04
C ILE A 58 1.22 7.29 -4.98
N LEU A 59 2.35 6.76 -4.53
CA LEU A 59 3.59 6.70 -5.29
C LEU A 59 3.79 5.25 -5.71
N ILE A 60 3.96 5.03 -7.01
CA ILE A 60 4.22 3.72 -7.58
C ILE A 60 5.71 3.68 -7.93
N ASP A 61 6.46 2.92 -7.13
CA ASP A 61 7.86 2.60 -7.36
C ASP A 61 7.97 1.08 -7.54
N THR A 62 8.27 0.65 -8.77
CA THR A 62 8.37 -0.78 -9.10
C THR A 62 9.64 -1.43 -8.54
N LYS A 63 10.59 -0.66 -7.99
CA LYS A 63 11.83 -1.17 -7.39
C LYS A 63 11.72 -1.41 -5.88
N SER A 64 10.69 -0.87 -5.22
CA SER A 64 10.47 -1.10 -3.79
C SER A 64 9.90 -2.50 -3.56
N THR A 65 10.36 -3.19 -2.51
CA THR A 65 9.91 -4.55 -2.19
C THR A 65 8.63 -4.58 -1.35
N ASN A 66 8.32 -3.45 -0.68
CA ASN A 66 7.19 -3.33 0.24
C ASN A 66 6.44 -2.01 0.03
N ASN A 67 5.19 -2.00 0.46
CA ASN A 67 4.36 -0.81 0.47
C ASN A 67 4.52 -0.07 1.81
N PHE A 68 4.67 1.24 1.76
CA PHE A 68 4.79 2.09 2.93
C PHE A 68 3.64 3.08 2.99
N ILE A 69 3.11 3.34 4.19
CA ILE A 69 2.10 4.35 4.43
C ILE A 69 2.58 5.33 5.50
N ASN A 70 2.37 6.63 5.25
CA ASN A 70 2.63 7.64 6.26
C ASN A 70 1.70 7.41 7.46
N SER A 71 2.27 7.28 8.67
CA SER A 71 1.51 6.99 9.88
C SER A 71 0.39 8.00 10.14
N LYS A 72 0.59 9.30 9.84
CA LYS A 72 -0.46 10.32 9.97
C LYS A 72 -1.59 10.09 8.99
N VAL A 73 -1.29 9.62 7.77
CA VAL A 73 -2.33 9.24 6.81
C VAL A 73 -3.11 8.05 7.37
N ALA A 74 -2.42 6.98 7.80
CA ALA A 74 -3.05 5.80 8.36
C ALA A 74 -3.98 6.11 9.55
N THR A 75 -3.55 6.99 10.46
CA THR A 75 -4.39 7.48 11.57
C THR A 75 -5.62 8.24 11.07
N ARG A 76 -5.45 9.16 10.10
CA ARG A 76 -6.56 9.98 9.56
C ARG A 76 -7.66 9.14 8.91
N ILE A 77 -7.30 8.03 8.28
CA ILE A 77 -8.26 7.11 7.65
C ILE A 77 -8.67 5.96 8.57
N MET A 78 -8.29 6.01 9.86
CA MET A 78 -8.64 5.00 10.86
C MET A 78 -8.31 3.59 10.35
N LEU A 79 -7.12 3.38 9.81
CA LEU A 79 -6.65 2.03 9.50
C LEU A 79 -6.36 1.27 10.79
N HIS A 80 -6.76 0.00 10.82
CA HIS A 80 -6.33 -0.92 11.87
C HIS A 80 -4.83 -1.15 11.68
N ILE A 81 -4.04 -0.94 12.74
CA ILE A 81 -2.59 -1.14 12.73
C ILE A 81 -2.31 -2.28 13.70
N GLU A 82 -1.78 -3.37 13.17
CA GLU A 82 -1.30 -4.48 13.97
C GLU A 82 0.19 -4.30 14.21
N GLU A 83 0.61 -4.48 15.47
CA GLU A 83 2.02 -4.45 15.83
C GLU A 83 2.64 -5.81 15.52
N TYR A 84 3.52 -5.82 14.53
CA TYR A 84 4.35 -6.96 14.19
C TYR A 84 5.79 -6.76 14.66
N ASN A 85 6.58 -7.83 14.57
CA ASN A 85 8.02 -7.77 14.80
C ASN A 85 8.65 -6.67 13.94
N ARG A 86 9.48 -5.84 14.57
CA ARG A 86 10.24 -4.81 13.85
C ARG A 86 11.30 -5.48 13.01
N PHE A 87 11.43 -5.03 11.76
CA PHE A 87 12.45 -5.48 10.83
C PHE A 87 13.19 -4.26 10.27
N ASP A 88 14.41 -4.51 9.80
CA ASP A 88 15.23 -3.45 9.22
C ASP A 88 14.75 -3.09 7.81
N VAL A 89 14.76 -1.79 7.52
CA VAL A 89 14.42 -1.25 6.20
C VAL A 89 15.67 -0.60 5.64
N LYS A 90 16.09 -1.04 4.46
CA LYS A 90 17.18 -0.43 3.71
C LYS A 90 16.61 0.64 2.80
N VAL A 91 17.18 1.83 2.93
CA VAL A 91 16.76 2.98 2.15
C VAL A 91 17.81 3.21 1.07
N VAL A 92 17.38 3.20 -0.19
CA VAL A 92 18.26 3.40 -1.36
C VAL A 92 18.04 4.77 -1.98
N ASP A 93 19.13 5.34 -2.47
CA ASP A 93 19.12 6.55 -3.31
C ASP A 93 18.85 6.08 -4.75
N GLY A 94 17.57 6.01 -5.10
CA GLY A 94 17.10 5.40 -6.35
C GLY A 94 17.18 6.30 -7.57
#